data_AF-A0A1W2LSA3-F1
#
_entry.id   AF-A0A1W2LSA3-F1
#
_cell.length_a   1.000
_cell.length_b   1.000
_cell.length_c   1.000
_cell.angle_alpha   90.00
_cell.angle_beta   90.00
_cell.angle_gamma   90.00
#
_symmetry.space_group_name_H-M   'P 1'
#
loop_
_entity.id
_entity.type
_entity.pdbx_description
1 polymer ?
#
loop_
_entity_poly.entity_id
_entity_poly.type
_entity_poly.pdbx_seq_one_letter_code
_entity_poly.pdbx_strand_id
1 'polypeptide(L)'
;MAEQTLTAPKSNKTITALRRFAISITIFNIIGYTVLGFEQPYTYPFIALATAYATEILLEIIGARAQGRGVRFRGNGFKGLVEFLFPAHITGLALNMLTYVNDQVLVMMFGVVVAVGAKWVLQAPVRGRLRHYMNPSNFGITIILLVFPWASIAPPYHFTEQVDSWVGWLIVGIIIVSGTVLNAMLTQRMWLIGAWLITFALQAIIRGWMFDTAIPGALGMMTGVAFVLYTNYMVTDPGTTPSKPASQILFGSGVALAYGFFMVVHVAYGLFLATALVCLIRGMFLWGLHFSKKATEKWEAEQAKSAEITALPKPAEKPETGAVAA
;
A
#
# COMPACT_ATOMS: atom_id res chain seq x y z
N MET A 1 -29.67 -10.93 4.31
CA MET A 1 -28.65 -11.94 4.61
C MET A 1 -27.89 -12.22 3.32
N ALA A 2 -26.74 -11.59 3.12
CA ALA A 2 -25.87 -11.83 1.98
C ALA A 2 -24.63 -12.54 2.52
N GLU A 3 -24.43 -13.77 2.05
CA GLU A 3 -23.30 -14.62 2.33
C GLU A 3 -22.01 -13.84 2.00
N GLN A 4 -21.40 -13.23 3.02
CA GLN A 4 -20.08 -12.62 2.91
C GLN A 4 -19.09 -13.76 2.71
N THR A 5 -18.92 -14.10 1.44
CA THR A 5 -17.92 -15.02 0.91
C THR A 5 -16.64 -14.99 1.76
N LEU A 6 -16.37 -16.15 2.38
CA LEU A 6 -15.07 -16.55 2.92
C LEU A 6 -13.98 -15.87 2.10
N THR A 7 -13.12 -15.07 2.74
CA THR A 7 -11.95 -14.48 2.09
C THR A 7 -11.25 -15.60 1.34
N ALA A 8 -11.34 -15.59 0.00
CA ALA A 8 -10.83 -16.69 -0.81
C ALA A 8 -9.36 -16.97 -0.43
N PRO A 9 -8.95 -18.24 -0.34
CA PRO A 9 -7.61 -18.60 0.08
C PRO A 9 -6.58 -17.82 -0.76
N LYS A 10 -5.59 -17.22 -0.09
CA LYS A 10 -4.49 -16.54 -0.77
C LYS A 10 -3.87 -17.55 -1.76
N SER A 11 -3.67 -17.13 -3.01
CA SER A 11 -3.00 -17.97 -3.99
C SER A 11 -1.63 -18.41 -3.47
N ASN A 12 -1.22 -19.65 -3.75
CA ASN A 12 0.11 -20.17 -3.40
C ASN A 12 1.24 -19.22 -3.83
N LYS A 13 1.09 -18.52 -4.95
CA LYS A 13 2.06 -17.51 -5.41
C LYS A 13 2.19 -16.34 -4.43
N THR A 14 1.08 -15.84 -3.89
CA THR A 14 1.06 -14.73 -2.92
C THR A 14 1.69 -15.13 -1.59
N ILE A 15 1.40 -16.34 -1.10
CA ILE A 15 1.99 -16.84 0.15
C ILE A 15 3.50 -17.02 -0.02
N THR A 16 3.95 -17.60 -1.14
CA THR A 16 5.38 -17.75 -1.44
C THR A 16 6.09 -16.39 -1.54
N ALA A 17 5.47 -15.40 -2.18
CA ALA A 17 6.01 -14.04 -2.25
C ALA A 17 6.13 -13.39 -0.86
N LEU A 18 5.08 -13.48 -0.03
CA LEU A 18 5.08 -12.96 1.34
C LEU A 18 6.15 -13.63 2.20
N ARG A 19 6.30 -14.95 2.09
CA ARG A 19 7.31 -15.70 2.84
C ARG A 19 8.72 -15.28 2.45
N ARG A 20 9.02 -15.24 1.14
CA ARG A 20 10.33 -14.80 0.64
C ARG A 20 10.64 -13.39 1.11
N PHE A 21 9.66 -12.49 1.02
CA PHE A 21 9.85 -11.12 1.44
C PHE A 21 10.07 -10.98 2.96
N ALA A 22 9.32 -11.72 3.78
CA ALA A 22 9.50 -11.78 5.23
C ALA A 22 10.90 -12.30 5.61
N ILE A 23 11.41 -13.32 4.90
CA ILE A 23 12.77 -13.82 5.12
C ILE A 23 13.81 -12.76 4.70
N SER A 24 13.67 -12.17 3.50
CA SER A 24 14.61 -11.16 3.00
C SER A 24 14.69 -9.94 3.92
N ILE A 25 13.56 -9.42 4.40
CA ILE A 25 13.54 -8.25 5.27
C ILE A 25 14.08 -8.56 6.67
N THR A 26 13.88 -9.79 7.16
CA THR A 26 14.51 -10.26 8.42
C THR A 26 16.02 -10.29 8.28
N ILE A 27 16.52 -10.98 7.25
CA ILE A 27 17.96 -11.08 6.97
C ILE A 27 18.56 -9.70 6.80
N PHE A 28 17.89 -8.81 6.06
CA PHE A 28 18.35 -7.45 5.85
C PHE A 28 18.39 -6.63 7.14
N ASN A 29 17.41 -6.78 8.05
CA ASN A 29 17.47 -6.14 9.36
C ASN A 29 18.62 -6.70 10.21
N ILE A 30 18.81 -8.03 10.22
CA ILE A 30 19.94 -8.65 10.95
C ILE A 30 21.26 -8.09 10.44
N ILE A 31 21.50 -8.11 9.13
CA ILE A 31 22.69 -7.54 8.49
C ILE A 31 22.78 -6.03 8.78
N GLY A 32 21.66 -5.31 8.78
CA GLY A 32 21.58 -3.90 9.14
C GLY A 32 22.19 -3.61 10.50
N TYR A 33 21.73 -4.32 11.53
CA TYR A 33 22.18 -4.16 12.90
C TYR A 33 23.58 -4.70 13.19
N THR A 34 24.05 -5.70 12.45
CA THR A 34 25.34 -6.34 12.72
C THR A 34 26.48 -5.87 11.82
N VAL A 35 26.19 -5.40 10.62
CA VAL A 35 27.19 -5.07 9.59
C VAL A 35 27.02 -3.68 8.99
N LEU A 36 25.80 -3.23 8.69
CA LEU A 36 25.61 -1.95 7.98
C LEU A 36 25.77 -0.75 8.90
N GLY A 37 25.56 -0.95 10.21
CA GLY A 37 25.64 0.10 11.21
C GLY A 37 24.29 0.73 11.51
N PHE A 38 23.23 -0.07 11.65
CA PHE A 38 21.95 0.49 12.04
C PHE A 38 22.04 1.20 13.41
N GLU A 39 21.64 2.47 13.44
CA GLU A 39 21.79 3.34 14.61
C GLU A 39 20.73 3.08 15.69
N GLN A 40 19.58 2.49 15.33
CA GLN A 40 18.55 2.24 16.34
C GLN A 40 19.02 1.19 17.36
N PRO A 41 18.45 1.19 18.58
CA PRO A 41 18.75 0.14 19.56
C PRO A 41 18.37 -1.26 19.06
N TYR A 42 19.19 -2.26 19.39
CA TYR A 42 18.97 -3.67 19.04
C TYR A 42 17.63 -4.24 19.54
N THR A 43 17.00 -3.60 20.52
CA THR A 43 15.69 -3.99 21.05
C THR A 43 14.52 -3.57 20.15
N TYR A 44 14.69 -2.52 19.34
CA TYR A 44 13.61 -1.95 18.52
C TYR A 44 12.97 -2.92 17.52
N PRO A 45 13.71 -3.75 16.74
CA PRO A 45 13.08 -4.69 15.82
C PRO A 45 12.18 -5.70 16.55
N PHE A 46 12.55 -6.12 17.76
CA PHE A 46 11.74 -7.03 18.56
C PHE A 46 10.45 -6.35 19.05
N ILE A 47 10.55 -5.09 19.51
CA ILE A 47 9.40 -4.30 19.95
C ILE A 47 8.46 -4.01 18.77
N ALA A 48 9.01 -3.67 17.61
CA ALA A 48 8.24 -3.44 16.39
C ALA A 48 7.49 -4.70 15.95
N LEU A 49 8.15 -5.86 15.97
CA LEU A 49 7.52 -7.15 15.66
C LEU A 49 6.45 -7.52 16.67
N ALA A 50 6.72 -7.41 17.97
CA ALA A 50 5.74 -7.68 19.02
C ALA A 50 4.50 -6.80 18.85
N THR A 51 4.69 -5.51 18.61
CA THR A 51 3.61 -4.54 18.37
C THR A 51 2.81 -4.89 17.11
N ALA A 52 3.49 -5.22 16.01
CA ALA A 52 2.84 -5.57 14.75
C ALA A 52 1.99 -6.84 14.88
N TYR A 53 2.53 -7.87 15.54
CA TYR A 53 1.83 -9.14 15.76
C TYR A 53 0.65 -8.98 16.70
N ALA A 54 0.84 -8.31 17.82
CA ALA A 54 -0.23 -8.05 18.78
C ALA A 54 -1.38 -7.29 18.11
N THR A 55 -1.06 -6.25 17.32
CA THR A 55 -2.05 -5.46 16.60
C THR A 55 -2.80 -6.29 15.55
N GLU A 56 -2.09 -7.06 14.73
CA GLU A 56 -2.72 -7.87 13.67
C GLU A 56 -3.61 -8.98 14.26
N ILE A 57 -3.19 -9.62 15.35
CA ILE A 57 -3.98 -10.64 16.05
C ILE A 57 -5.23 -10.00 16.68
N LEU A 58 -5.08 -8.87 17.36
CA LEU A 58 -6.19 -8.19 18.03
C LEU A 58 -7.25 -7.72 17.02
N LEU A 59 -6.82 -7.09 15.91
CA LEU A 59 -7.74 -6.66 14.86
C LEU A 59 -8.44 -7.83 14.17
N GLU A 60 -7.75 -8.97 13.99
CA GLU A 60 -8.36 -10.18 13.45
C GLU A 60 -9.38 -10.80 14.39
N ILE A 61 -9.13 -10.82 15.71
CA ILE A 61 -10.11 -11.29 16.71
C ILE A 61 -11.35 -10.39 16.69
N ILE A 62 -11.16 -9.07 16.70
CA ILE A 62 -12.27 -8.10 16.67
C ILE A 62 -13.07 -8.25 15.36
N GLY A 63 -12.38 -8.26 14.22
CA GLY A 63 -13.00 -8.38 12.90
C GLY A 63 -13.71 -9.72 12.70
N ALA A 64 -13.16 -10.81 13.24
CA ALA A 64 -13.79 -12.13 13.19
C ALA A 64 -15.08 -12.17 14.02
N ARG A 65 -15.05 -11.63 15.24
CA ARG A 65 -16.24 -11.52 16.10
C ARG A 65 -17.32 -10.66 15.48
N ALA A 66 -16.96 -9.48 14.96
CA ALA A 66 -17.92 -8.55 14.34
C ALA A 66 -18.61 -9.13 13.10
N GLN A 67 -17.94 -10.01 12.35
CA GLN A 67 -18.45 -10.64 11.13
C GLN A 67 -19.05 -12.03 11.38
N GLY A 68 -19.08 -12.52 12.62
CA GLY A 68 -19.55 -13.88 12.94
C GLY A 68 -18.75 -14.99 12.27
N ARG A 69 -17.49 -14.74 11.91
CA ARG A 69 -16.61 -15.69 11.22
C ARG A 69 -15.56 -16.28 12.16
N GLY A 70 -15.00 -17.43 11.80
CA GLY A 70 -13.80 -17.95 12.46
C GLY A 70 -12.59 -17.04 12.26
N VAL A 71 -11.66 -17.05 13.23
CA VAL A 71 -10.38 -16.35 13.11
C VAL A 71 -9.48 -17.04 12.08
N ARG A 72 -8.85 -16.25 11.20
CA ARG A 72 -8.07 -16.75 10.05
C ARG A 72 -6.84 -17.55 10.48
N PHE A 73 -6.18 -17.16 11.56
CA PHE A 73 -4.96 -17.81 12.03
C PHE A 73 -5.18 -19.17 12.71
N ARG A 74 -6.43 -19.58 12.96
CA ARG A 74 -6.75 -20.94 13.46
C ARG A 74 -6.84 -21.99 12.35
N GLY A 75 -6.93 -21.56 11.09
CA GLY A 75 -6.88 -22.49 9.95
C GLY A 75 -5.48 -23.08 9.79
N ASN A 76 -5.37 -24.36 9.43
CA ASN A 76 -4.08 -25.04 9.14
C ASN A 76 -3.03 -25.05 10.28
N GLY A 77 -3.47 -24.89 11.54
CA GLY A 77 -2.60 -24.96 12.72
C GLY A 77 -1.49 -23.90 12.74
N PHE A 78 -0.31 -24.26 13.26
CA PHE A 78 0.83 -23.33 13.40
C PHE A 78 1.26 -22.70 12.06
N LYS A 79 1.21 -23.46 10.97
CA LYS A 79 1.55 -22.96 9.63
C LYS A 79 0.64 -21.82 9.20
N GLY A 80 -0.66 -21.93 9.47
CA GLY A 80 -1.62 -20.87 9.14
C GLY A 80 -1.43 -19.61 9.98
N LEU A 81 -1.03 -19.74 11.25
CA LEU A 81 -0.64 -18.60 12.08
C LEU A 81 0.57 -17.85 11.51
N VAL A 82 1.62 -18.57 11.12
CA VAL A 82 2.82 -17.95 10.52
C VAL A 82 2.49 -17.25 9.19
N GLU A 83 1.73 -17.91 8.33
CA GLU A 83 1.31 -17.34 7.04
C GLU A 83 0.38 -16.13 7.19
N PHE A 84 -0.40 -16.09 8.26
CA PHE A 84 -1.20 -14.95 8.65
C PHE A 84 -0.33 -13.78 9.12
N LEU A 85 0.74 -14.03 9.87
CA LEU A 85 1.60 -12.98 10.44
C LEU A 85 2.62 -12.38 9.46
N PHE A 86 2.93 -13.03 8.32
CA PHE A 86 3.93 -12.49 7.37
C PHE A 86 3.71 -11.02 6.97
N PRO A 87 2.50 -10.56 6.61
CA PRO A 87 2.30 -9.16 6.26
C PRO A 87 2.56 -8.19 7.43
N ALA A 88 2.23 -8.58 8.66
CA ALA A 88 2.49 -7.77 9.86
C ALA A 88 3.99 -7.74 10.18
N HIS A 89 4.67 -8.88 10.05
CA HIS A 89 6.11 -9.02 10.20
C HIS A 89 6.86 -8.04 9.29
N ILE A 90 6.54 -8.07 7.99
CA ILE A 90 7.13 -7.19 6.98
C ILE A 90 6.88 -5.72 7.33
N THR A 91 5.64 -5.36 7.70
CA THR A 91 5.31 -3.97 8.05
C THR A 91 6.06 -3.49 9.29
N GLY A 92 6.17 -4.32 10.33
CA GLY A 92 6.89 -3.99 11.56
C GLY A 92 8.38 -3.74 11.32
N LEU A 93 9.07 -4.66 10.63
CA LEU A 93 10.49 -4.48 10.32
C LEU A 93 10.75 -3.35 9.32
N ALA A 94 9.86 -3.14 8.35
CA ALA A 94 9.97 -2.03 7.42
C ALA A 94 9.89 -0.69 8.15
N LEU A 95 8.93 -0.52 9.06
CA LEU A 95 8.83 0.69 9.85
C LEU A 95 10.05 0.90 10.74
N ASN A 96 10.50 -0.15 11.42
CA ASN A 96 11.69 -0.09 12.27
C ASN A 96 12.91 0.44 11.51
N MET A 97 13.25 -0.15 10.36
CA MET A 97 14.46 0.23 9.64
C MET A 97 14.36 1.55 8.84
N LEU A 98 13.14 2.01 8.55
CA LEU A 98 12.91 3.20 7.72
C LEU A 98 12.55 4.44 8.56
N THR A 99 12.23 4.28 9.84
CA THR A 99 11.94 5.41 10.73
C THR A 99 13.12 5.66 11.66
N TYR A 100 13.31 6.93 11.98
CA TYR A 100 14.26 7.37 12.97
C TYR A 100 13.51 8.21 14.00
N VAL A 101 13.15 7.55 15.10
CA VAL A 101 12.33 8.11 16.18
C VAL A 101 13.15 8.49 17.41
N ASN A 102 14.48 8.61 17.27
CA ASN A 102 15.41 8.81 18.37
C ASN A 102 15.20 7.73 19.47
N ASP A 103 15.05 8.16 20.72
CA ASP A 103 14.77 7.34 21.91
C ASP A 103 13.28 7.06 22.14
N GLN A 104 12.38 7.60 21.30
CA GLN A 104 10.94 7.55 21.49
C GLN A 104 10.31 6.29 20.89
N VAL A 105 10.57 5.14 21.52
CA VAL A 105 10.04 3.83 21.09
C VAL A 105 8.52 3.82 20.93
N LEU A 106 7.79 4.60 21.74
CA LEU A 106 6.33 4.73 21.66
C LEU A 106 5.87 5.29 20.31
N VAL A 107 6.64 6.17 19.68
CA VAL A 107 6.31 6.72 18.36
C VAL A 107 6.49 5.68 17.26
N MET A 108 7.52 4.83 17.36
CA MET A 108 7.65 3.67 16.46
C MET A 108 6.47 2.71 16.66
N MET A 109 6.10 2.38 17.89
CA MET A 109 4.95 1.52 18.19
C MET A 109 3.65 2.11 17.62
N PHE A 110 3.44 3.41 17.80
CA PHE A 110 2.30 4.13 17.22
C PHE A 110 2.26 3.99 15.70
N GLY A 111 3.37 4.23 15.00
CA GLY A 111 3.45 4.06 13.55
C GLY A 111 3.12 2.64 13.10
N VAL A 112 3.59 1.63 13.85
CA VAL A 112 3.29 0.22 13.59
C VAL A 112 1.81 -0.07 13.73
N VAL A 113 1.17 0.42 14.81
CA VAL A 113 -0.27 0.26 15.03
C VAL A 113 -1.06 0.91 13.89
N VAL A 114 -0.70 2.14 13.51
CA VAL A 114 -1.35 2.88 12.40
C VAL A 114 -1.17 2.14 11.08
N ALA A 115 0.04 1.67 10.76
CA ALA A 115 0.32 0.95 9.53
C ALA A 115 -0.46 -0.36 9.42
N VAL A 116 -0.43 -1.18 10.48
CA VAL A 116 -1.16 -2.45 10.51
C VAL A 116 -2.66 -2.18 10.48
N GLY A 117 -3.15 -1.24 11.29
CA GLY A 117 -4.57 -0.83 11.33
C GLY A 117 -5.10 -0.28 10.01
N ALA A 118 -4.28 0.43 9.24
CA ALA A 118 -4.68 0.97 7.94
C ALA A 118 -5.11 -0.12 6.95
N LYS A 119 -4.54 -1.34 7.03
CA LYS A 119 -4.98 -2.48 6.20
C LYS A 119 -6.44 -2.88 6.46
N TRP A 120 -6.89 -2.69 7.69
CA TRP A 120 -8.22 -3.05 8.15
C TRP A 120 -9.24 -1.95 7.89
N VAL A 121 -8.84 -0.69 8.09
CA VAL A 121 -9.74 0.46 7.98
C VAL A 121 -9.80 1.00 6.55
N LEU A 122 -8.66 1.19 5.88
CA LEU A 122 -8.56 1.87 4.60
C LEU A 122 -8.64 0.88 3.43
N GLN A 123 -9.85 0.36 3.21
CA GLN A 123 -10.14 -0.56 2.12
C GLN A 123 -11.02 0.10 1.05
N ALA A 124 -10.75 -0.22 -0.21
CA ALA A 124 -11.53 0.21 -1.36
C ALA A 124 -12.03 -1.00 -2.16
N PRO A 125 -13.21 -0.90 -2.80
CA PRO A 125 -13.75 -1.98 -3.62
C PRO A 125 -12.96 -2.11 -4.92
N VAL A 126 -12.22 -3.22 -5.05
CA VAL A 126 -11.46 -3.56 -6.26
C VAL A 126 -11.99 -4.87 -6.82
N ARG A 127 -12.68 -4.80 -7.97
CA ARG A 127 -13.27 -5.97 -8.65
C ARG A 127 -14.17 -6.80 -7.73
N GLY A 128 -15.07 -6.14 -7.01
CA GLY A 128 -16.04 -6.79 -6.12
C GLY A 128 -15.49 -7.27 -4.78
N ARG A 129 -14.20 -7.06 -4.48
CA ARG A 129 -13.61 -7.36 -3.16
C ARG A 129 -12.99 -6.12 -2.54
N LEU A 130 -13.20 -5.94 -1.24
CA LEU A 130 -12.50 -4.92 -0.47
C LEU A 130 -11.02 -5.27 -0.35
N ARG A 131 -10.16 -4.31 -0.69
CA ARG A 131 -8.70 -4.43 -0.56
C ARG A 131 -8.15 -3.14 -0.01
N HIS A 132 -7.10 -3.23 0.81
CA HIS A 132 -6.39 -2.05 1.26
C HIS A 132 -5.80 -1.32 0.04
N TYR A 133 -5.89 0.00 0.03
CA TYR A 133 -5.37 0.81 -1.06
C TYR A 133 -4.15 1.64 -0.66
N MET A 134 -3.89 1.79 0.64
CA MET A 134 -2.72 2.45 1.21
C MET A 134 -1.59 1.46 1.47
N ASN A 135 -0.36 1.81 1.07
CA ASN A 135 0.83 1.06 1.46
C ASN A 135 0.97 1.15 2.99
N PRO A 136 0.89 0.04 3.73
CA PRO A 136 0.80 0.05 5.19
C PRO A 136 1.99 0.73 5.86
N SER A 137 3.21 0.32 5.53
CA SER A 137 4.42 0.90 6.12
C SER A 137 4.58 2.35 5.69
N ASN A 138 4.37 2.65 4.41
CA ASN A 138 4.44 4.03 3.91
C ASN A 138 3.44 4.97 4.60
N PHE A 139 2.21 4.49 4.84
CA PHE A 139 1.18 5.25 5.54
C PHE A 139 1.54 5.45 7.01
N GLY A 140 2.05 4.42 7.70
CA GLY A 140 2.56 4.57 9.07
C GLY A 140 3.66 5.62 9.19
N ILE A 141 4.65 5.59 8.28
CA ILE A 141 5.72 6.62 8.22
C ILE A 141 5.11 8.00 7.98
N THR A 142 4.22 8.12 7.00
CA THR A 142 3.56 9.39 6.67
C THR A 142 2.84 9.97 7.88
N ILE A 143 2.07 9.16 8.62
CA ILE A 143 1.36 9.65 9.80
C ILE A 143 2.32 10.02 10.92
N ILE A 144 3.42 9.28 11.13
CA ILE A 144 4.46 9.69 12.08
C ILE A 144 4.99 11.09 11.71
N LEU A 145 5.37 11.30 10.45
CA LEU A 145 5.96 12.57 10.00
C LEU A 145 5.01 13.75 10.11
N LEU A 146 3.70 13.52 9.94
CA LEU A 146 2.68 14.57 10.05
C LEU A 146 2.34 14.91 11.50
N VAL A 147 2.35 13.92 12.40
CA VAL A 147 1.96 14.10 13.80
C VAL A 147 3.15 14.48 14.69
N PHE A 148 4.34 13.95 14.38
CA PHE A 148 5.57 14.14 15.14
C PHE A 148 6.61 14.81 14.23
N PRO A 149 6.61 16.16 14.13
CA PRO A 149 7.48 16.88 13.19
C PRO A 149 8.98 16.77 13.52
N TRP A 150 9.32 16.32 14.74
CA TRP A 150 10.69 16.03 15.17
C TRP A 150 11.16 14.61 14.82
N ALA A 151 10.25 13.72 14.42
CA ALA A 151 10.59 12.39 13.93
C ALA A 151 11.06 12.48 12.49
N SER A 152 11.97 11.60 12.09
CA SER A 152 12.54 11.58 10.76
C SER A 152 12.54 10.19 10.16
N ILE A 153 12.94 10.11 8.90
CA ILE A 153 13.24 8.84 8.23
C ILE A 153 14.70 8.50 8.46
N ALA A 154 14.99 7.20 8.51
CA ALA A 154 16.35 6.69 8.59
C ALA A 154 17.23 7.32 7.49
N PRO A 155 18.35 7.96 7.86
CA PRO A 155 19.16 8.68 6.89
C PRO A 155 19.79 7.71 5.88
N PRO A 156 20.07 8.10 4.63
CA PRO A 156 20.56 7.16 3.62
C PRO A 156 21.88 6.45 3.98
N TYR A 157 22.77 7.11 4.72
CA TYR A 157 24.06 6.54 5.15
C TYR A 157 23.88 5.37 6.13
N HIS A 158 22.75 5.31 6.85
CA HIS A 158 22.39 4.27 7.81
C HIS A 158 22.49 2.84 7.24
N PHE A 159 22.35 2.69 5.93
CA PHE A 159 22.42 1.41 5.25
C PHE A 159 23.83 1.03 4.79
N THR A 160 24.82 1.89 4.99
CA THR A 160 26.20 1.70 4.52
C THR A 160 27.27 2.29 5.46
N GLU A 161 26.93 2.64 6.70
CA GLU A 161 27.80 3.42 7.60
C GLU A 161 29.10 2.68 7.95
N GLN A 162 29.00 1.39 8.24
CA GLN A 162 30.13 0.57 8.68
C GLN A 162 30.81 -0.22 7.55
N VAL A 163 30.45 0.04 6.29
CA VAL A 163 30.96 -0.72 5.15
C VAL A 163 31.70 0.16 4.16
N ASP A 164 32.79 -0.37 3.61
CA ASP A 164 33.53 0.30 2.54
C ASP A 164 32.65 0.60 1.34
N SER A 165 32.97 1.66 0.61
CA SER A 165 32.16 2.12 -0.54
C SER A 165 31.93 1.02 -1.59
N TRP A 166 32.91 0.13 -1.82
CA TRP A 166 32.73 -1.00 -2.75
C TRP A 166 31.69 -2.01 -2.26
N VAL A 167 31.69 -2.33 -0.96
CA VAL A 167 30.70 -3.22 -0.34
C VAL A 167 29.32 -2.57 -0.37
N GLY A 168 29.23 -1.26 -0.15
CA GLY A 168 28.01 -0.47 -0.33
C GLY A 168 27.39 -0.63 -1.73
N TRP A 169 28.21 -0.52 -2.78
CA TRP A 169 27.76 -0.75 -4.16
C TRP A 169 27.31 -2.19 -4.42
N LEU A 170 27.98 -3.18 -3.81
CA LEU A 170 27.56 -4.58 -3.88
C LEU A 170 26.18 -4.78 -3.25
N ILE A 171 25.93 -4.17 -2.08
CA ILE A 171 24.63 -4.21 -1.39
C ILE A 171 23.54 -3.62 -2.29
N VAL A 172 23.78 -2.43 -2.86
CA VAL A 172 22.86 -1.80 -3.82
C VAL A 172 22.57 -2.76 -4.99
N GLY A 173 23.60 -3.36 -5.58
CA GLY A 173 23.46 -4.33 -6.67
C GLY A 173 22.61 -5.53 -6.29
N ILE A 174 22.84 -6.13 -5.10
CA ILE A 174 22.05 -7.26 -4.59
C ILE A 174 20.58 -6.87 -4.42
N ILE A 175 20.30 -5.69 -3.84
CA ILE A 175 18.93 -5.20 -3.63
C ILE A 175 18.23 -4.93 -4.97
N ILE A 176 18.92 -4.32 -5.94
CA ILE A 176 18.39 -4.10 -7.29
C ILE A 176 18.05 -5.43 -7.96
N VAL A 177 18.99 -6.38 -7.98
CA VAL A 177 18.79 -7.67 -8.67
C VAL A 177 17.66 -8.45 -8.01
N SER A 178 17.71 -8.61 -6.69
CA SER A 178 16.68 -9.36 -5.94
C SER A 178 15.30 -8.71 -6.05
N GLY A 179 15.23 -7.38 -5.95
CA GLY A 179 14.01 -6.60 -6.10
C GLY A 179 13.45 -6.66 -7.53
N THR A 180 14.31 -6.53 -8.53
CA THR A 180 13.91 -6.59 -9.94
C THR A 180 13.41 -7.98 -10.30
N VAL A 181 14.09 -9.05 -9.87
CA VAL A 181 13.63 -10.44 -10.08
C VAL A 181 12.28 -10.67 -9.42
N LEU A 182 12.10 -10.20 -8.18
CA LEU A 182 10.81 -10.29 -7.48
C LEU A 182 9.70 -9.59 -8.27
N ASN A 183 10.00 -8.39 -8.78
CA ASN A 183 9.02 -7.58 -9.50
C ASN A 183 8.74 -8.06 -10.93
N ALA A 184 9.73 -8.64 -11.60
CA ALA A 184 9.61 -9.20 -12.93
C ALA A 184 8.92 -10.57 -12.94
N MET A 185 9.11 -11.39 -11.91
CA MET A 185 8.58 -12.76 -11.88
C MET A 185 7.31 -12.90 -11.05
N LEU A 186 7.23 -12.27 -9.87
CA LEU A 186 6.13 -12.51 -8.92
C LEU A 186 5.09 -11.39 -8.90
N THR A 187 5.50 -10.11 -8.83
CA THR A 187 4.53 -9.00 -8.66
C THR A 187 4.06 -8.39 -9.98
N GLN A 188 4.82 -8.55 -11.07
CA GLN A 188 4.57 -7.99 -12.40
C GLN A 188 4.42 -6.46 -12.36
N ARG A 189 5.42 -5.77 -11.78
CA ARG A 189 5.41 -4.30 -11.56
C ARG A 189 6.50 -3.53 -12.32
N MET A 190 7.09 -4.14 -13.35
CA MET A 190 8.16 -3.52 -14.13
C MET A 190 7.73 -2.24 -14.85
N TRP A 191 6.48 -2.16 -15.34
CA TRP A 191 5.95 -0.94 -15.96
C TRP A 191 5.86 0.22 -14.98
N LEU A 192 5.49 -0.06 -13.73
CA LEU A 192 5.46 0.93 -12.65
C LEU A 192 6.87 1.43 -12.35
N ILE A 193 7.82 0.52 -12.16
CA ILE A 193 9.23 0.87 -11.86
C ILE A 193 9.81 1.73 -12.99
N GLY A 194 9.64 1.32 -14.24
CA GLY A 194 10.14 2.06 -15.39
C GLY A 194 9.55 3.46 -15.47
N ALA A 195 8.22 3.60 -15.35
CA ALA A 195 7.56 4.89 -15.37
C ALA A 195 7.98 5.79 -14.20
N TRP A 196 8.06 5.24 -12.98
CA TRP A 196 8.57 5.93 -11.80
C TRP A 196 9.98 6.48 -12.03
N LEU A 197 10.93 5.65 -12.46
CA LEU A 197 12.32 6.05 -12.66
C LEU A 197 12.50 7.08 -13.78
N ILE A 198 11.83 6.86 -14.92
CA ILE A 198 11.91 7.77 -16.07
C ILE A 198 11.30 9.12 -15.70
N THR A 199 10.10 9.14 -15.12
CA THR A 199 9.46 10.39 -14.71
C THR A 199 10.24 11.07 -13.58
N PHE A 200 10.83 10.31 -12.64
CA PHE A 200 11.69 10.87 -11.59
C PHE A 200 12.92 11.58 -12.17
N ALA A 201 13.60 10.96 -13.13
CA ALA A 201 14.76 11.56 -13.79
C ALA A 201 14.36 12.82 -14.59
N LEU A 202 13.29 12.74 -15.37
CA LEU A 202 12.77 13.87 -16.14
C LEU A 202 12.35 15.03 -15.24
N GLN A 203 11.60 14.79 -14.16
CA GLN A 203 11.21 15.87 -13.25
C GLN A 203 12.41 16.48 -12.52
N ALA A 204 13.46 15.70 -12.24
CA ALA A 204 14.68 16.21 -11.61
C ALA A 204 15.43 17.17 -12.54
N ILE A 205 15.50 16.84 -13.84
CA ILE A 205 16.08 17.71 -14.87
C ILE A 205 15.25 18.98 -15.04
N ILE A 206 13.93 18.85 -15.18
CA ILE A 206 13.00 20.00 -15.31
C ILE A 206 13.13 20.92 -14.10
N ARG A 207 13.20 20.36 -12.88
CA ARG A 207 13.40 21.16 -11.67
C ARG A 207 14.75 21.85 -11.62
N GLY A 208 15.80 21.21 -12.13
CA GLY A 208 17.10 21.86 -12.23
C GLY A 208 17.11 23.03 -13.19
N TRP A 209 16.32 22.98 -14.27
CA TRP A 209 16.20 24.08 -15.22
C TRP A 209 15.26 25.21 -14.76
N MET A 210 14.18 24.88 -14.05
CA MET A 210 13.15 25.86 -13.68
C MET A 210 13.32 26.45 -12.26
N PHE A 211 13.95 25.72 -11.35
CA PHE A 211 14.05 26.08 -9.92
C PHE A 211 15.50 26.00 -9.41
N ASP A 212 16.48 26.07 -10.32
CA ASP A 212 17.93 26.07 -10.02
C ASP A 212 18.40 24.93 -9.09
N THR A 213 17.67 23.81 -9.09
CA THR A 213 18.07 22.63 -8.31
C THR A 213 19.30 21.99 -8.95
N ALA A 214 20.32 21.65 -8.15
CA ALA A 214 21.47 20.91 -8.65
C ALA A 214 21.04 19.53 -9.23
N ILE A 215 21.04 19.40 -10.56
CA ILE A 215 20.61 18.18 -11.27
C ILE A 215 21.39 16.95 -10.79
N PRO A 216 22.74 16.99 -10.66
CA PRO A 216 23.48 15.84 -10.14
C PRO A 216 23.07 15.45 -8.71
N GLY A 217 22.76 16.42 -7.86
CA GLY A 217 22.28 16.15 -6.50
C GLY A 217 20.90 15.52 -6.48
N ALA A 218 19.98 16.00 -7.33
CA ALA A 218 18.64 15.44 -7.46
C ALA A 218 18.65 14.00 -8.02
N LEU A 219 19.47 13.74 -9.02
CA LEU A 219 19.65 12.39 -9.60
C LEU A 219 20.48 11.48 -8.69
N GLY A 220 21.40 12.03 -7.89
CA GLY A 220 22.23 11.28 -6.94
C GLY A 220 21.40 10.51 -5.91
N MET A 221 20.18 10.97 -5.59
CA MET A 221 19.26 10.19 -4.76
C MET A 221 18.99 8.79 -5.33
N MET A 222 18.98 8.62 -6.66
CA MET A 222 18.66 7.36 -7.31
C MET A 222 19.68 6.26 -7.03
N THR A 223 20.90 6.62 -6.63
CA THR A 223 21.96 5.66 -6.31
C THR A 223 21.92 5.21 -4.84
N GLY A 224 21.13 5.87 -4.00
CA GLY A 224 21.05 5.56 -2.57
C GLY A 224 20.28 4.28 -2.27
N VAL A 225 20.74 3.53 -1.26
CA VAL A 225 20.09 2.28 -0.80
C VAL A 225 18.61 2.50 -0.46
N ALA A 226 18.28 3.60 0.23
CA ALA A 226 16.90 3.93 0.60
C ALA A 226 15.99 4.10 -0.63
N PHE A 227 16.48 4.76 -1.69
CA PHE A 227 15.73 4.95 -2.94
C PHE A 227 15.49 3.62 -3.66
N VAL A 228 16.51 2.76 -3.70
CA VAL A 228 16.42 1.43 -4.32
C VAL A 228 15.46 0.52 -3.55
N LEU A 229 15.52 0.53 -2.21
CA LEU A 229 14.59 -0.20 -1.35
C LEU A 229 13.16 0.28 -1.56
N TYR A 230 12.95 1.60 -1.55
CA TYR A 230 11.65 2.20 -1.83
C TYR A 230 11.11 1.78 -3.21
N THR A 231 11.96 1.87 -4.25
CA THR A 231 11.58 1.56 -5.63
C THR A 231 11.21 0.09 -5.81
N ASN A 232 11.94 -0.82 -5.18
CA ASN A 232 11.74 -2.25 -5.40
C ASN A 232 10.74 -2.90 -4.43
N TYR A 233 10.55 -2.34 -3.25
CA TYR A 233 9.82 -3.01 -2.17
C TYR A 233 8.70 -2.18 -1.54
N MET A 234 8.58 -0.87 -1.84
CA MET A 234 7.51 -0.04 -1.30
C MET A 234 6.57 0.47 -2.39
N VAL A 235 7.08 1.21 -3.37
CA VAL A 235 6.25 1.81 -4.43
C VAL A 235 5.59 0.74 -5.32
N THR A 236 6.16 -0.46 -5.37
CA THR A 236 5.71 -1.62 -6.15
C THR A 236 4.80 -2.57 -5.37
N ASP A 237 4.38 -2.23 -4.16
CA ASP A 237 3.56 -3.12 -3.33
C ASP A 237 2.30 -3.58 -4.10
N PRO A 238 2.17 -4.89 -4.41
CA PRO A 238 1.08 -5.40 -5.23
C PRO A 238 -0.30 -5.26 -4.58
N GLY A 239 -0.36 -5.04 -3.25
CA GLY A 239 -1.61 -4.79 -2.53
C GLY A 239 -2.26 -3.47 -2.94
N THR A 240 -1.44 -2.46 -3.22
CA THR A 240 -1.86 -1.04 -3.29
C THR A 240 -1.68 -0.43 -4.67
N THR A 241 -0.86 -1.08 -5.50
CA THR A 241 -0.60 -0.67 -6.89
C THR A 241 -1.56 -1.31 -7.89
N PRO A 242 -1.87 -0.64 -9.02
CA PRO A 242 -2.73 -1.18 -10.06
C PRO A 242 -2.05 -2.33 -10.82
N SER A 243 -2.87 -3.21 -11.42
CA SER A 243 -2.37 -4.38 -12.15
C SER A 243 -2.13 -4.15 -13.65
N LYS A 244 -2.91 -3.27 -14.30
CA LYS A 244 -2.84 -3.04 -15.76
C LYS A 244 -1.62 -2.17 -16.11
N PRO A 245 -0.88 -2.43 -17.21
CA PRO A 245 0.32 -1.68 -17.58
C PRO A 245 0.11 -0.15 -17.67
N ALA A 246 -0.93 0.30 -18.38
CA ALA A 246 -1.21 1.74 -18.50
C ALA A 246 -1.48 2.41 -17.13
N SER A 247 -2.22 1.72 -16.25
CA SER A 247 -2.47 2.22 -14.89
C SER A 247 -1.23 2.18 -14.02
N GLN A 248 -0.32 1.22 -14.23
CA GLN A 248 0.99 1.17 -13.55
C GLN A 248 1.86 2.35 -13.95
N ILE A 249 1.88 2.69 -15.24
CA ILE A 249 2.60 3.86 -15.76
C ILE A 249 2.05 5.14 -15.11
N LEU A 250 0.72 5.33 -15.16
CA LEU A 250 0.09 6.50 -14.55
C LEU A 250 0.37 6.60 -13.05
N PHE A 251 0.34 5.47 -12.33
CA PHE A 251 0.65 5.44 -10.91
C PHE A 251 2.11 5.81 -10.64
N GLY A 252 3.07 5.15 -11.31
CA GLY A 252 4.50 5.41 -11.12
C GLY A 252 4.88 6.85 -11.47
N SER A 253 4.42 7.35 -12.61
CA SER A 253 4.61 8.74 -13.01
C SER A 253 3.92 9.72 -12.04
N GLY A 254 2.72 9.39 -11.56
CA GLY A 254 2.00 10.21 -10.57
C GLY A 254 2.78 10.34 -9.26
N VAL A 255 3.40 9.27 -8.77
CA VAL A 255 4.25 9.32 -7.57
C VAL A 255 5.47 10.20 -7.83
N ALA A 256 6.11 10.10 -9.00
CA ALA A 256 7.28 10.91 -9.36
C ALA A 256 6.93 12.41 -9.46
N LEU A 257 5.78 12.75 -10.04
CA LEU A 257 5.29 14.13 -10.11
C LEU A 257 4.92 14.68 -8.73
N ALA A 258 4.24 13.88 -7.89
CA ALA A 258 3.93 14.28 -6.52
C ALA A 258 5.21 14.49 -5.68
N TYR A 259 6.22 13.64 -5.87
CA TYR A 259 7.54 13.85 -5.26
C TYR A 259 8.17 15.16 -5.75
N GLY A 260 8.18 15.41 -7.06
CA GLY A 260 8.70 16.65 -7.62
C GLY A 260 8.00 17.89 -7.06
N PHE A 261 6.67 17.83 -6.92
CA PHE A 261 5.88 18.88 -6.28
C PHE A 261 6.34 19.14 -4.83
N PHE A 262 6.42 18.11 -3.99
CA PHE A 262 6.86 18.27 -2.60
C PHE A 262 8.26 18.87 -2.49
N MET A 263 9.16 18.51 -3.40
CA MET A 263 10.51 19.08 -3.42
C MET A 263 10.53 20.56 -3.82
N VAL A 264 9.65 20.99 -4.74
CA VAL A 264 9.53 22.41 -5.14
C VAL A 264 8.97 23.25 -3.99
N VAL A 265 8.01 22.72 -3.21
CA VAL A 265 7.48 23.40 -2.02
C VAL A 265 8.34 23.18 -0.76
N HIS A 266 9.56 22.67 -0.92
CA HIS A 266 10.53 22.45 0.17
C HIS A 266 10.04 21.55 1.31
N VAL A 267 9.18 20.59 1.01
CA VAL A 267 8.72 19.59 1.98
C VAL A 267 9.69 18.40 1.99
N ALA A 268 10.27 18.13 3.16
CA ALA A 268 11.14 16.98 3.37
C ALA A 268 10.37 15.65 3.22
N TYR A 269 11.10 14.54 3.05
CA TYR A 269 10.53 13.19 3.04
C TYR A 269 9.51 12.92 1.91
N GLY A 270 9.66 13.63 0.79
CA GLY A 270 8.70 13.64 -0.31
C GLY A 270 8.35 12.26 -0.88
N LEU A 271 9.24 11.26 -0.82
CA LEU A 271 8.96 9.91 -1.34
C LEU A 271 7.74 9.28 -0.65
N PHE A 272 7.71 9.36 0.69
CA PHE A 272 6.67 8.72 1.48
C PHE A 272 5.35 9.49 1.37
N LEU A 273 5.41 10.82 1.42
CA LEU A 273 4.27 11.70 1.22
C LEU A 273 3.67 11.54 -0.19
N ALA A 274 4.51 11.45 -1.22
CA ALA A 274 4.07 11.24 -2.60
C ALA A 274 3.33 9.91 -2.77
N THR A 275 3.88 8.81 -2.27
CA THR A 275 3.19 7.51 -2.34
C THR A 275 1.88 7.53 -1.56
N ALA A 276 1.86 8.12 -0.36
CA ALA A 276 0.65 8.20 0.45
C ALA A 276 -0.44 9.02 -0.26
N LEU A 277 -0.07 10.16 -0.84
CA LEU A 277 -0.99 11.03 -1.59
C LEU A 277 -1.56 10.32 -2.83
N VAL A 278 -0.71 9.67 -3.62
CA VAL A 278 -1.18 8.98 -4.85
C VAL A 278 -2.03 7.76 -4.49
N CYS A 279 -1.70 7.03 -3.43
CA CYS A 279 -2.54 5.96 -2.91
C CYS A 279 -3.90 6.50 -2.45
N LEU A 280 -3.91 7.64 -1.75
CA LEU A 280 -5.15 8.32 -1.32
C LEU A 280 -6.02 8.69 -2.51
N ILE A 281 -5.47 9.39 -3.50
CA ILE A 281 -6.18 9.80 -4.72
C ILE A 281 -6.76 8.58 -5.42
N ARG A 282 -5.98 7.51 -5.57
CA ARG A 282 -6.45 6.25 -6.16
C ARG A 282 -7.57 5.61 -5.34
N GLY A 283 -7.44 5.58 -4.02
CA GLY A 283 -8.46 5.05 -3.11
C GLY A 283 -9.79 5.81 -3.23
N MET A 284 -9.73 7.14 -3.21
CA MET A 284 -10.88 8.01 -3.40
C MET A 284 -11.52 7.83 -4.78
N PHE A 285 -10.70 7.72 -5.84
CA PHE A 285 -11.19 7.45 -7.19
C PHE A 285 -11.94 6.11 -7.28
N LEU A 286 -11.43 5.05 -6.65
CA LEU A 286 -12.10 3.74 -6.62
C LEU A 286 -13.44 3.79 -5.88
N TRP A 287 -13.52 4.55 -4.79
CA TRP A 287 -14.78 4.80 -4.08
C TRP A 287 -15.76 5.63 -4.93
N GLY A 288 -15.28 6.67 -5.62
CA GLY A 288 -16.08 7.47 -6.54
C GLY A 288 -16.69 6.63 -7.66
N LEU A 289 -15.89 5.76 -8.29
CA LEU A 289 -16.38 4.80 -9.29
C LEU A 289 -17.41 3.84 -8.74
N HIS A 290 -17.23 3.35 -7.50
CA HIS A 290 -18.18 2.45 -6.87
C HIS A 290 -19.53 3.13 -6.60
N PHE A 291 -19.51 4.37 -6.09
CA PHE A 291 -20.75 5.13 -5.87
C PHE A 291 -21.44 5.49 -7.18
N SER A 292 -20.68 5.89 -8.21
CA SER A 292 -21.23 6.18 -9.53
C SER A 292 -21.90 4.94 -10.15
N LYS A 293 -21.24 3.77 -10.14
CA LYS A 293 -21.83 2.53 -10.65
C LYS A 293 -23.09 2.14 -9.90
N LYS A 294 -23.06 2.22 -8.56
CA LYS A 294 -24.24 1.92 -7.74
C LYS A 294 -25.39 2.89 -8.00
N ALA A 295 -25.11 4.14 -8.35
CA ALA A 295 -26.13 5.10 -8.76
C ALA A 295 -26.72 4.75 -10.13
N THR A 296 -25.88 4.39 -11.10
CA THR A 296 -26.33 3.93 -12.43
C THR A 296 -27.17 2.67 -12.34
N GLU A 297 -26.73 1.66 -11.58
CA GLU A 297 -27.49 0.40 -11.38
C GLU A 297 -28.86 0.66 -10.72
N LYS A 298 -28.94 1.60 -9.77
CA LYS A 298 -30.21 2.00 -9.16
C LYS A 298 -31.14 2.67 -10.15
N TRP A 299 -30.60 3.59 -10.97
CA TRP A 299 -31.37 4.29 -11.99
C TRP A 299 -31.89 3.35 -13.07
N GLU A 300 -31.06 2.42 -13.53
CA GLU A 300 -31.47 1.36 -14.47
C GLU A 300 -32.55 0.45 -13.86
N ALA A 301 -32.44 0.08 -12.58
CA ALA A 301 -33.46 -0.70 -11.89
C ALA A 301 -34.79 0.05 -11.71
N GLU A 302 -34.74 1.36 -11.46
CA GLU A 302 -35.93 2.22 -11.37
C GLU A 302 -36.61 2.39 -12.74
N GLN A 303 -35.84 2.54 -13.81
CA GLN A 303 -36.38 2.56 -15.17
C GLN A 303 -36.99 1.22 -15.58
N ALA A 304 -36.32 0.10 -15.27
CA ALA A 304 -36.85 -1.24 -15.56
C ALA A 304 -38.19 -1.46 -14.84
N LYS A 305 -38.30 -1.08 -13.56
CA LYS A 305 -39.57 -1.12 -12.82
C LYS A 305 -40.64 -0.22 -13.42
N SER A 306 -40.27 0.99 -13.84
CA SER A 306 -41.22 1.93 -14.46
C SER A 306 -41.72 1.44 -15.82
N ALA A 307 -40.84 0.80 -16.61
CA ALA A 307 -41.20 0.18 -17.88
C ALA A 307 -42.12 -1.04 -17.67
N GLU A 308 -41.86 -1.86 -16.65
CA GLU A 308 -42.71 -3.00 -16.30
C GLU A 308 -44.11 -2.55 -15.83
N ILE A 309 -44.19 -1.48 -15.03
CA ILE A 309 -45.48 -0.88 -14.61
C ILE A 309 -46.25 -0.32 -15.81
N THR A 310 -45.55 0.29 -16.78
CA THR A 310 -46.17 0.86 -17.99
C THR A 310 -46.63 -0.23 -18.97
N ALA A 311 -45.99 -1.40 -18.94
CA ALA A 311 -46.33 -2.56 -19.79
C ALA A 311 -47.48 -3.41 -19.22
N LEU A 312 -47.94 -3.16 -17.99
CA LEU A 312 -49.14 -3.81 -17.46
C LEU A 312 -50.36 -3.37 -18.27
N PRO A 313 -51.21 -4.31 -18.75
CA PRO A 313 -52.37 -3.98 -19.54
C PRO A 313 -53.30 -3.06 -18.72
N LYS A 314 -53.78 -1.98 -19.35
CA LYS A 314 -54.81 -1.10 -18.78
C LYS A 314 -55.95 -1.99 -18.23
N PRO A 315 -56.45 -1.75 -16.99
CA PRO A 315 -57.62 -2.45 -16.50
C PRO A 315 -58.72 -2.36 -17.55
N ALA A 316 -59.26 -3.51 -17.97
CA ALA A 316 -60.35 -3.56 -18.92
C ALA A 316 -61.48 -2.64 -18.43
N GLU A 317 -61.77 -1.61 -19.22
CA GLU A 317 -62.88 -0.71 -19.00
C GLU A 317 -64.15 -1.57 -18.91
N LYS A 318 -64.80 -1.57 -17.74
CA LYS A 318 -66.03 -2.34 -17.55
C LYS A 318 -67.04 -1.87 -18.60
N PRO A 319 -67.67 -2.77 -19.38
CA PRO A 319 -68.71 -2.37 -20.31
C PRO A 319 -69.83 -1.70 -19.51
N GLU A 320 -70.14 -0.46 -19.86
CA GLU A 320 -71.31 0.24 -19.32
C GLU A 320 -72.54 -0.61 -19.60
N THR A 321 -73.11 -1.17 -18.54
CA THR A 321 -74.42 -1.81 -18.56
C THR A 321 -75.43 -0.76 -18.98
N GLY A 322 -76.07 -1.01 -20.13
CA GLY A 322 -76.99 -0.09 -20.78
C GLY A 322 -78.10 0.44 -19.87
N ALA A 323 -78.35 1.74 -20.01
CA ALA A 323 -79.59 2.36 -19.62
C ALA A 323 -80.56 2.29 -20.81
N VAL A 324 -81.65 1.55 -20.61
CA VAL A 324 -82.84 1.48 -21.47
C VAL A 324 -83.76 2.67 -21.16
N ALA A 325 -84.52 3.10 -22.18
CA ALA A 325 -85.59 4.11 -22.21
C ALA A 325 -85.11 5.59 -22.28
N ALA A 326 -85.63 6.46 -23.16
CA ALA A 326 -86.88 6.49 -23.90
C ALA A 326 -86.70 7.07 -25.31
#